data_AF-A0A178MMS5-F1
#
_entry.id   AF-A0A178MMS5-F1
#
_cell.length_a   1.000
_cell.length_b   1.000
_cell.length_c   1.000
_cell.angle_alpha   90.00
_cell.angle_beta   90.00
_cell.angle_gamma   90.00
#
_symmetry.space_group_name_H-M   'P 1'
#
loop_
_entity.id
_entity.type
_entity.pdbx_description
1 polymer ?
#
loop_
_entity_poly.entity_id
_entity_poly.type
_entity_poly.pdbx_seq_one_letter_code
_entity_poly.pdbx_strand_id
1 'polypeptide(L)'
;MLAWENGYKIGHDDMDAQHLILFALLNQLDVNINADLADECVQDVLGALSAYIEYHFAHEEALMNAVGYPGLEGHSALHREFVAKVEELRTQVEAGDKQRAALKIRGFVLDWLLGHILEVDNEYSRYIAAKHSKA
;
A
#
# COMPACT_ATOMS: atom_id res chain seq x y z
N MET A 1 -0.52 -17.14 3.55
CA MET A 1 -1.34 -15.93 3.70
C MET A 1 -0.63 -15.01 4.68
N LEU A 2 -0.50 -13.75 4.30
CA LEU A 2 -0.03 -12.66 5.14
C LEU A 2 -1.01 -12.46 6.29
N ALA A 3 -0.50 -12.45 7.51
CA ALA A 3 -1.28 -12.19 8.71
C ALA A 3 -1.18 -10.70 9.05
N TRP A 4 -2.33 -10.06 9.27
CA TRP A 4 -2.34 -8.74 9.90
C TRP A 4 -2.04 -8.90 11.39
N GLU A 5 -0.99 -8.22 11.85
CA GLU A 5 -0.62 -8.19 13.25
C GLU A 5 -0.93 -6.83 13.87
N ASN A 6 -1.23 -6.80 15.16
CA ASN A 6 -1.50 -5.54 15.87
C ASN A 6 -0.31 -4.56 15.82
N GLY A 7 0.90 -5.05 15.53
CA GLY A 7 2.08 -4.20 15.34
C GLY A 7 2.02 -3.27 14.13
N TYR A 8 1.15 -3.54 13.16
CA TYR A 8 0.96 -2.67 11.99
C TYR A 8 -0.07 -1.55 12.23
N LYS A 9 -0.77 -1.58 13.36
CA LYS A 9 -1.72 -0.51 13.68
C LYS A 9 -0.98 0.78 13.96
N ILE A 10 -1.35 1.84 13.25
CA ILE A 10 -0.86 3.18 13.53
C ILE A 10 -1.78 3.92 14.52
N GLY A 11 -2.94 3.35 14.87
CA GLY A 11 -3.85 3.92 15.86
C GLY A 11 -4.80 4.97 15.29
N HIS A 12 -4.99 4.98 13.96
CA HIS A 12 -6.01 5.74 13.27
C HIS A 12 -6.96 4.76 12.58
N ASP A 13 -8.14 4.54 13.16
CA ASP A 13 -9.06 3.45 12.77
C ASP A 13 -9.34 3.40 11.26
N ASP A 14 -9.56 4.55 10.62
CA ASP A 14 -9.81 4.61 9.18
C ASP A 14 -8.59 4.22 8.34
N MET A 15 -7.37 4.50 8.80
CA MET A 15 -6.13 4.15 8.08
C MET A 15 -5.80 2.68 8.28
N ASP A 16 -5.91 2.20 9.53
CA ASP A 16 -5.75 0.77 9.86
C ASP A 16 -6.74 -0.09 9.04
N ALA A 17 -7.97 0.38 8.84
CA ALA A 17 -8.96 -0.30 8.00
C ALA A 17 -8.57 -0.33 6.51
N GLN A 18 -7.95 0.72 5.99
CA GLN A 18 -7.46 0.75 4.61
C GLN A 18 -6.24 -0.17 4.43
N HIS A 19 -5.30 -0.16 5.38
CA HIS A 19 -4.16 -1.09 5.37
C HIS A 19 -4.60 -2.56 5.40
N LEU A 20 -5.64 -2.89 6.17
CA LEU A 20 -6.24 -4.24 6.16
C LEU A 20 -6.74 -4.65 4.77
N ILE A 21 -7.33 -3.73 4.01
CA ILE A 21 -7.81 -4.00 2.65
C ILE A 21 -6.62 -4.22 1.70
N LEU A 22 -5.54 -3.45 1.82
CA LEU A 22 -4.31 -3.69 1.06
C LEU A 22 -3.74 -5.09 1.32
N PHE A 23 -3.70 -5.52 2.58
CA PHE A 23 -3.28 -6.87 2.95
C PHE A 23 -4.22 -7.95 2.37
N ALA A 24 -5.52 -7.70 2.35
CA ALA A 24 -6.49 -8.61 1.75
C ALA A 24 -6.27 -8.76 0.23
N LEU A 25 -6.01 -7.66 -0.48
CA LEU A 25 -5.69 -7.68 -1.91
C LEU A 25 -4.38 -8.42 -2.20
N LEU A 26 -3.34 -8.23 -1.38
CA LEU A 26 -2.09 -9.00 -1.48
C LEU A 26 -2.31 -10.49 -1.24
N ASN A 27 -3.14 -10.85 -0.25
CA ASN A 27 -3.52 -12.25 -0.01
C ASN A 27 -4.32 -12.84 -1.17
N GLN A 28 -5.23 -12.08 -1.79
CA GLN A 28 -5.97 -12.53 -2.97
C GLN A 28 -5.02 -12.76 -4.16
N LEU A 29 -4.03 -11.89 -4.33
CA LEU A 29 -3.01 -12.04 -5.35
C LEU A 29 -2.19 -13.33 -5.14
N ASP A 30 -1.80 -13.61 -3.89
CA ASP A 30 -1.13 -14.87 -3.52
C ASP A 30 -1.98 -16.10 -3.87
N VAL A 31 -3.28 -16.06 -3.60
CA VAL A 31 -4.19 -17.18 -3.94
C VAL A 31 -4.23 -17.39 -5.45
N ASN A 32 -4.39 -16.31 -6.23
CA ASN A 32 -4.50 -16.41 -7.69
C ASN A 32 -3.22 -16.95 -8.33
N ILE A 33 -2.05 -16.49 -7.84
CA ILE A 33 -0.74 -16.99 -8.31
C ILE A 33 -0.55 -18.47 -7.93
N ASN A 34 -0.80 -18.85 -6.68
CA ASN A 34 -0.53 -20.22 -6.20
C ASN A 34 -1.49 -21.26 -6.78
N ALA A 35 -2.71 -20.85 -7.13
CA ALA A 35 -3.70 -21.72 -7.77
C ALA A 35 -3.51 -21.83 -9.29
N ASP A 36 -2.45 -21.24 -9.86
CA ASP A 36 -2.18 -21.23 -11.31
C ASP A 36 -3.40 -20.76 -12.11
N LEU A 37 -4.10 -19.75 -11.58
CA LEU A 37 -5.28 -19.20 -12.24
C LEU A 37 -4.89 -18.48 -13.54
N ALA A 38 -5.89 -18.32 -14.40
CA ALA A 38 -5.74 -17.60 -15.65
C ALA A 38 -5.12 -16.21 -15.44
N ASP A 39 -4.28 -15.79 -16.40
CA ASP A 39 -3.57 -14.52 -16.37
C ASP A 39 -4.50 -13.34 -16.09
N GLU A 40 -5.72 -13.37 -16.63
CA GLU A 40 -6.74 -12.33 -16.43
C GLU A 40 -7.09 -12.17 -14.96
N CYS A 41 -7.26 -13.27 -14.21
CA CYS A 41 -7.56 -13.21 -12.77
C CYS A 41 -6.41 -12.57 -11.97
N VAL A 42 -5.16 -12.78 -12.39
CA VAL A 42 -3.99 -12.16 -11.75
C VAL A 42 -3.94 -10.66 -12.08
N GLN A 43 -4.19 -10.29 -13.34
CA GLN A 43 -4.22 -8.90 -13.79
C GLN A 43 -5.36 -8.10 -13.14
N ASP A 44 -6.53 -8.69 -12.97
CA ASP A 44 -7.67 -8.05 -12.30
C ASP A 44 -7.33 -7.66 -10.86
N VAL A 45 -6.67 -8.56 -10.11
CA VAL A 45 -6.26 -8.28 -8.73
C VAL A 45 -5.13 -7.26 -8.68
N LEU A 46 -4.18 -7.30 -9.61
CA LEU A 46 -3.14 -6.27 -9.72
C LEU A 46 -3.75 -4.89 -10.01
N GLY A 47 -4.72 -4.81 -10.92
CA GLY A 47 -5.45 -3.58 -11.20
C GLY A 47 -6.21 -3.05 -9.99
N ALA A 48 -6.90 -3.94 -9.26
CA ALA A 48 -7.58 -3.58 -8.01
C ALA A 48 -6.60 -3.09 -6.93
N LEU A 49 -5.44 -3.74 -6.80
CA LEU A 49 -4.38 -3.35 -5.87
C LEU A 49 -3.83 -1.96 -6.20
N SER A 50 -3.45 -1.69 -7.45
CA SER A 50 -2.97 -0.37 -7.87
C SER A 50 -4.00 0.72 -7.61
N ALA A 51 -5.26 0.51 -8.02
CA ALA A 51 -6.32 1.50 -7.81
C ALA A 51 -6.57 1.77 -6.32
N TYR A 52 -6.50 0.75 -5.48
CA TYR A 52 -6.71 0.90 -4.05
C TYR A 52 -5.53 1.61 -3.36
N ILE A 53 -4.30 1.38 -3.81
CA ILE A 53 -3.12 2.10 -3.30
C ILE A 53 -3.21 3.59 -3.63
N GLU A 54 -3.57 3.96 -4.86
CA GLU A 54 -3.75 5.37 -5.24
C GLU A 54 -4.85 6.05 -4.39
N TYR A 55 -5.97 5.35 -4.18
CA TYR A 55 -7.04 5.83 -3.31
C TYR A 55 -6.55 6.04 -1.86
N HIS A 56 -5.82 5.06 -1.32
CA HIS A 56 -5.29 5.10 0.04
C HIS A 56 -4.34 6.29 0.23
N PHE A 57 -3.35 6.45 -0.66
CA PHE A 57 -2.40 7.56 -0.62
C PHE A 57 -3.08 8.93 -0.72
N ALA A 58 -4.06 9.07 -1.62
CA ALA A 58 -4.81 10.33 -1.73
C ALA A 58 -5.56 10.66 -0.44
N HIS A 59 -6.10 9.65 0.24
CA HIS A 59 -6.79 9.82 1.52
C HIS A 59 -5.81 10.25 2.63
N GLU A 60 -4.66 9.58 2.74
CA GLU A 60 -3.61 9.93 3.71
C GLU A 60 -3.09 11.36 3.50
N GLU A 61 -2.79 11.72 2.25
CA GLU A 61 -2.31 13.06 1.91
C GLU A 61 -3.35 14.14 2.23
N ALA A 62 -4.63 13.88 1.96
CA ALA A 62 -5.72 14.78 2.34
C ALA A 62 -5.82 14.94 3.86
N LEU A 63 -5.70 13.85 4.62
CA LEU A 63 -5.67 13.87 6.08
C LEU A 63 -4.49 14.69 6.61
N MET A 64 -3.28 14.39 6.14
CA MET A 64 -2.05 15.09 6.51
C MET A 64 -2.14 16.59 6.19
N ASN A 65 -2.67 16.96 5.03
CA ASN A 65 -2.89 18.35 4.65
C ASN A 65 -3.90 19.04 5.57
N ALA A 66 -5.02 18.39 5.88
CA ALA A 66 -6.06 18.95 6.75
C ALA A 66 -5.55 19.24 8.17
N VAL A 67 -4.64 18.41 8.69
CA VAL A 67 -4.03 18.61 10.02
C VAL A 67 -2.77 19.48 9.98
N GLY A 68 -2.30 19.89 8.81
CA GLY A 68 -1.07 20.68 8.65
C GLY A 68 0.19 19.92 9.02
N TYR A 69 0.27 18.63 8.68
CA TYR A 69 1.43 17.80 8.94
C TYR A 69 2.66 18.33 8.17
N PRO A 70 3.77 18.68 8.85
CA PRO A 70 4.92 19.30 8.20
C PRO A 70 5.69 18.36 7.25
N GLY A 71 5.54 17.04 7.42
CA GLY A 71 6.20 16.02 6.59
C GLY A 71 5.48 15.68 5.29
N LEU A 72 4.34 16.33 4.97
CA LEU A 72 3.46 15.98 3.85
C LEU A 72 4.21 15.84 2.51
N GLU A 73 5.06 16.81 2.16
CA GLU A 73 5.74 16.79 0.85
C GLU A 73 6.70 15.60 0.72
N GLY A 74 7.43 15.28 1.79
CA GLY A 74 8.32 14.11 1.81
C GLY A 74 7.55 12.80 1.72
N HIS A 75 6.45 12.68 2.45
CA HIS A 75 5.56 11.52 2.39
C HIS A 75 4.96 11.32 0.99
N SER A 76 4.44 12.39 0.40
CA SER A 76 3.87 12.37 -0.96
C SER A 76 4.92 12.02 -2.02
N ALA A 77 6.19 12.38 -1.80
CA ALA A 77 7.27 11.97 -2.70
C ALA A 77 7.50 10.45 -2.67
N LEU A 78 7.49 9.84 -1.48
CA LEU A 78 7.59 8.37 -1.34
C LEU A 78 6.43 7.67 -2.04
N HIS A 79 5.21 8.18 -1.92
CA HIS A 79 4.04 7.66 -2.64
C HIS A 79 4.22 7.71 -4.16
N ARG A 80 4.67 8.85 -4.70
CA ARG A 80 4.92 9.00 -6.14
C ARG A 80 6.01 8.05 -6.64
N GLU A 81 7.10 7.91 -5.88
CA GLU A 81 8.18 6.97 -6.20
C GLU A 81 7.70 5.52 -6.20
N PHE A 82 6.88 5.15 -5.22
CA PHE A 82 6.27 3.83 -5.13
C PHE A 82 5.38 3.54 -6.35
N VAL A 83 4.44 4.43 -6.68
CA VAL A 83 3.52 4.25 -7.82
C VAL A 83 4.32 4.13 -9.12
N ALA A 84 5.31 5.00 -9.33
CA ALA A 84 6.19 4.93 -10.50
C ALA A 84 6.92 3.57 -10.58
N LYS A 85 7.37 3.03 -9.44
CA LYS A 85 8.05 1.74 -9.41
C LYS A 85 7.11 0.57 -9.71
N VAL A 86 5.87 0.60 -9.20
CA VAL A 86 4.86 -0.42 -9.52
C VAL A 86 4.56 -0.43 -11.03
N GLU A 87 4.39 0.74 -11.64
CA GLU A 87 4.13 0.86 -13.08
C GLU A 87 5.35 0.44 -13.93
N GLU A 88 6.58 0.75 -13.50
CA GLU A 88 7.80 0.21 -14.12
C GLU A 88 7.82 -1.32 -14.07
N LEU A 89 7.47 -1.92 -12.92
CA LEU A 89 7.40 -3.37 -12.79
C LEU A 89 6.29 -3.98 -13.64
N ARG A 90 5.14 -3.32 -13.79
CA ARG A 90 4.05 -3.78 -14.68
C ARG A 90 4.47 -3.74 -16.16
N THR A 91 5.11 -2.67 -16.60
CA THR A 91 5.52 -2.53 -18.01
C THR A 91 6.65 -3.50 -18.41
N GLN A 92 7.59 -3.80 -17.50
CA GLN A 92 8.64 -4.80 -17.74
C GLN A 92 8.11 -6.24 -17.90
N VAL A 93 6.85 -6.44 -17.52
CA VAL A 93 6.22 -7.74 -17.33
C VAL A 93 5.33 -8.14 -18.50
N GLU A 94 4.74 -7.16 -19.18
CA GLU A 94 3.88 -7.37 -20.36
C GLU A 94 4.63 -8.04 -21.53
N ALA A 95 5.96 -8.17 -21.45
CA ALA A 95 6.82 -8.81 -22.43
C ALA A 95 7.22 -10.27 -22.11
N GLY A 96 6.70 -10.91 -21.06
CA GLY A 96 7.15 -12.25 -20.63
C GLY A 96 6.19 -13.07 -19.74
N ASP A 97 6.74 -13.90 -18.85
CA ASP A 97 6.02 -14.75 -17.89
C ASP A 97 5.29 -13.90 -16.83
N LYS A 98 3.97 -13.78 -16.99
CA LYS A 98 3.08 -12.95 -16.18
C LYS A 98 2.95 -13.43 -14.73
N GLN A 99 3.21 -14.69 -14.43
CA GLN A 99 3.16 -15.19 -13.06
C GLN A 99 4.43 -14.81 -12.30
N ARG A 100 5.60 -14.98 -12.93
CA ARG A 100 6.86 -14.51 -12.36
C ARG A 100 6.84 -13.01 -12.09
N ALA A 101 6.19 -12.28 -12.96
CA ALA A 101 5.97 -10.87 -12.81
C ALA A 101 5.08 -10.48 -11.63
N ALA A 102 3.92 -11.12 -11.52
CA ALA A 102 2.99 -10.90 -10.42
C ALA A 102 3.68 -11.17 -9.08
N LEU A 103 4.53 -12.20 -9.00
CA LEU A 103 5.36 -12.47 -7.82
C LEU A 103 6.34 -11.33 -7.50
N LYS A 104 6.99 -10.73 -8.51
CA LYS A 104 7.89 -9.59 -8.30
C LYS A 104 7.15 -8.36 -7.80
N ILE A 105 6.02 -8.01 -8.43
CA ILE A 105 5.20 -6.88 -8.01
C ILE A 105 4.70 -7.11 -6.58
N ARG A 106 4.15 -8.30 -6.31
CA ARG A 106 3.69 -8.71 -4.98
C ARG A 106 4.77 -8.57 -3.91
N GLY A 107 5.99 -9.04 -4.19
CA GLY A 107 7.12 -8.94 -3.25
C GLY A 107 7.49 -7.49 -2.98
N PHE A 108 7.63 -6.69 -4.03
CA PHE A 108 7.95 -5.27 -3.91
C PHE A 108 6.88 -4.49 -3.12
N VAL A 109 5.59 -4.69 -3.46
CA VAL A 109 4.49 -4.00 -2.78
C VAL A 109 4.46 -4.37 -1.30
N LEU A 110 4.59 -5.65 -0.96
CA LEU A 110 4.58 -6.08 0.44
C LEU A 110 5.74 -5.46 1.23
N ASP A 111 6.97 -5.60 0.73
CA ASP A 111 8.16 -5.13 1.44
C ASP A 111 8.11 -3.62 1.69
N TRP A 112 7.71 -2.86 0.67
CA TRP A 112 7.55 -1.42 0.78
C TRP A 112 6.43 -1.05 1.75
N LEU A 113 5.25 -1.68 1.62
CA LEU A 113 4.07 -1.36 2.45
C LEU A 113 4.35 -1.60 3.93
N LEU A 114 5.02 -2.71 4.28
CA LEU A 114 5.36 -3.01 5.67
C LEU A 114 6.31 -1.97 6.27
N GLY A 115 7.35 -1.59 5.54
CA GLY A 115 8.28 -0.55 6.00
C GLY A 115 7.60 0.81 6.12
N HIS A 116 6.82 1.18 5.11
CA HIS A 116 6.13 2.47 5.04
C HIS A 116 5.10 2.65 6.16
N ILE A 117 4.26 1.64 6.44
CA ILE A 117 3.28 1.69 7.55
C ILE A 117 3.99 1.87 8.90
N LEU A 118 5.03 1.07 9.15
CA LEU A 118 5.70 1.02 10.45
C LEU A 118 6.55 2.28 10.72
N GLU A 119 7.20 2.82 9.70
CA GLU A 119 8.17 3.89 9.86
C GLU A 119 7.59 5.26 9.49
N VAL A 120 6.80 5.36 8.42
CA VAL A 120 6.37 6.64 7.83
C VAL A 120 4.95 6.99 8.26
N ASP A 121 3.97 6.09 8.08
CA ASP A 121 2.57 6.37 8.44
C ASP A 121 2.40 6.60 9.95
N ASN A 122 3.22 5.93 10.75
CA ASN A 122 3.24 6.13 12.19
C ASN A 122 3.61 7.57 12.59
N GLU A 123 4.42 8.28 11.79
CA GLU A 123 4.84 9.65 12.11
C GLU A 123 3.67 10.64 12.07
N TYR A 124 2.84 10.59 11.02
CA TYR A 124 1.68 11.48 10.94
C TYR A 124 0.63 11.09 11.99
N SER A 125 0.46 9.80 12.27
CA SER A 125 -0.47 9.37 13.32
C SER A 125 -0.07 9.92 14.69
N ARG A 126 1.22 9.85 15.04
CA ARG A 126 1.76 10.45 16.27
C ARG A 126 1.57 11.96 16.31
N TYR A 127 1.75 12.65 15.18
CA TYR A 127 1.50 14.09 15.06
C TYR A 127 0.03 14.42 15.36
N ILE A 128 -0.92 13.68 14.78
CA ILE A 128 -2.37 13.84 15.01
C ILE A 128 -2.70 13.62 16.48
N ALA A 129 -2.25 12.52 17.08
CA ALA A 129 -2.49 12.19 18.49
C ALA A 129 -1.96 13.29 19.44
N ALA A 130 -0.77 13.83 19.14
CA ALA A 130 -0.17 14.92 19.92
C ALA A 130 -0.93 16.25 19.80
N LYS A 131 -1.56 16.50 18.64
CA LYS A 131 -2.39 17.69 18.41
C LYS A 131 -3.72 17.61 19.16
N HIS A 132 -4.36 16.44 19.19
CA HIS A 132 -5.60 16.21 19.95
C HIS A 132 -5.39 16.25 21.46
N SER A 133 -4.23 15.83 21.98
CA SER A 133 -3.91 15.89 23.41
C SER A 133 -3.68 17.31 23.94
N LYS A 134 -3.58 18.32 23.05
CA LYS A 134 -3.32 19.73 23.39
C LYS A 134 -4.53 20.65 23.18
N ALA A 135 -5.67 20.10 22.76
CA ALA A 135 -6.95 20.79 22.63
C ALA A 135 -7.84 20.50 23.84
#